data_AF-W5RIP3-F1
#
_entry.id   AF-W5RIP3-F1
#
_cell.length_a   1.000
_cell.length_b   1.000
_cell.length_c   1.000
_cell.angle_alpha   90.00
_cell.angle_beta   90.00
_cell.angle_gamma   90.00
#
_symmetry.space_group_name_H-M   'P 1'
#
loop_
_entity.id
_entity.type
_entity.pdbx_description
1 polymer ?
#
loop_
_entity_poly.entity_id
_entity_poly.type
_entity_poly.pdbx_seq_one_letter_code
_entity_poly.pdbx_strand_id
1 'polypeptide(L)'
;SCPQLERFFVQLPTNTHDSFTRTYLEVPEEERPEEGLENLQLAKMTNFKGHHNEMRLLDFLLTRASCLQKLFLVAPKEDHPQGLRKVQPDVLPLSRKAEILQRASAGTQIVFSGP
;
A
#
# COMPACT_ATOMS: atom_id res chain seq x y z
N SER A 1 -11.36 13.61 12.75
CA SER A 1 -11.28 13.41 11.29
C SER A 1 -9.97 14.04 10.89
N CYS A 2 -9.36 13.67 9.76
CA CYS A 2 -8.18 14.39 9.24
C CYS A 2 -8.59 15.29 8.07
N PRO A 3 -9.35 16.38 8.29
CA PRO A 3 -9.98 17.13 7.21
C PRO A 3 -8.97 17.88 6.32
N GLN A 4 -7.72 18.04 6.74
CA GLN A 4 -6.69 18.73 5.96
C GLN A 4 -5.75 17.76 5.24
N LEU A 5 -5.92 16.45 5.42
CA LEU A 5 -5.02 15.46 4.84
C LEU A 5 -5.39 15.21 3.37
N GLU A 6 -4.77 15.96 2.47
CA GLU A 6 -4.98 15.80 1.01
C GLU A 6 -4.01 14.83 0.36
N ARG A 7 -2.85 14.61 0.97
CA ARG A 7 -1.77 13.77 0.43
C ARG A 7 -1.21 12.84 1.49
N PHE A 8 -1.09 11.57 1.13
CA PHE A 8 -0.54 10.52 1.99
C PHE A 8 0.60 9.78 1.28
N PHE A 9 1.78 9.79 1.87
CA PHE A 9 2.96 9.10 1.35
C PHE A 9 3.49 8.16 2.43
N VAL A 10 3.59 6.87 2.10
CA VAL A 10 4.15 5.87 3.01
C VAL A 10 5.21 5.06 2.29
N GLN A 11 6.32 4.83 2.98
CA GLN A 11 7.36 3.90 2.56
C GLN A 11 7.26 2.62 3.38
N LEU A 12 6.97 1.51 2.71
CA LEU A 12 6.81 0.22 3.37
C LEU A 12 8.19 -0.40 3.65
N PRO A 13 8.31 -1.23 4.70
CA PRO A 13 9.56 -1.92 5.02
C PRO A 13 10.04 -2.80 3.86
N THR A 14 11.33 -2.72 3.51
CA THR A 14 11.93 -3.53 2.43
C THR A 14 12.30 -4.93 2.89
N ASN A 15 12.66 -5.12 4.16
CA ASN A 15 13.08 -6.41 4.70
C ASN A 15 11.89 -7.37 4.92
N THR A 16 11.99 -8.61 4.45
CA THR A 16 11.01 -9.69 4.65
C THR A 16 11.26 -10.50 5.93
N HIS A 17 12.38 -10.26 6.62
CA HIS A 17 12.87 -11.07 7.74
C HIS A 17 13.22 -10.28 9.00
N ASP A 18 12.73 -9.05 9.15
CA ASP A 18 13.05 -8.30 10.36
C ASP A 18 12.40 -8.98 11.58
N SER A 19 13.20 -9.44 12.54
CA SER A 19 12.72 -10.09 13.77
C SER A 19 11.79 -9.19 14.59
N PHE A 20 11.82 -7.88 14.33
CA PHE A 20 10.87 -6.90 14.85
C PHE A 20 9.47 -6.97 14.23
N THR A 21 9.27 -7.61 13.06
CA THR A 21 7.93 -7.76 12.43
C THR A 21 6.98 -8.65 13.20
N ARG A 22 7.48 -9.54 14.07
CA ARG A 22 6.63 -10.45 14.85
C ARG A 22 5.67 -9.70 15.78
N THR A 23 6.09 -8.54 16.28
CA THR A 23 5.28 -7.68 17.17
C THR A 23 4.22 -6.87 16.40
N TYR A 24 4.41 -6.62 15.10
CA TYR A 24 3.43 -5.93 14.24
C TYR A 24 2.43 -6.88 13.56
N LEU A 25 2.51 -8.19 13.80
CA LEU A 25 1.52 -9.16 13.30
C LEU A 25 0.28 -9.21 14.20
N GLU A 26 0.46 -8.96 15.50
CA GLU A 26 -0.63 -8.68 16.43
C GLU A 26 -0.89 -7.17 16.44
N VAL A 27 -1.34 -6.61 15.32
CA VAL A 27 -2.09 -5.35 15.41
C VAL A 27 -3.45 -5.74 15.97
N PRO A 28 -3.81 -5.37 17.21
CA PRO A 28 -5.17 -5.57 17.70
C PRO A 28 -6.14 -4.95 16.67
N GLU A 29 -7.30 -5.57 16.47
CA GLU A 29 -8.36 -4.93 15.67
C GLU A 29 -8.74 -3.62 16.36
N GLU A 30 -8.06 -2.53 15.99
CA GLU A 30 -8.49 -1.19 16.35
C GLU A 30 -9.83 -0.97 15.67
N GLU A 31 -10.80 -0.52 16.49
CA GLU A 31 -12.09 -0.06 16.00
C GLU A 31 -11.84 0.91 14.85
N ARG A 32 -12.44 0.59 13.69
CA ARG A 32 -12.19 1.37 12.47
C ARG A 32 -12.47 2.83 12.81
N PRO A 33 -11.55 3.77 12.56
CA PRO A 33 -11.82 5.18 12.79
C PRO A 33 -13.16 5.54 12.14
N GLU A 34 -14.11 6.04 12.94
CA GLU A 34 -15.43 6.43 12.43
C GLU A 34 -15.30 7.57 11.40
N GLU A 35 -14.24 8.36 11.55
CA GLU A 35 -13.96 9.53 10.75
C GLU A 35 -13.15 9.19 9.49
N GLY A 36 -13.63 9.66 8.34
CA GLY A 36 -13.12 9.31 7.02
C GLY A 36 -11.86 10.06 6.57
N LEU A 37 -11.27 9.58 5.47
CA LEU A 37 -10.19 10.24 4.73
C LEU A 37 -10.78 11.01 3.53
N GLU A 38 -11.90 11.68 3.76
CA GLU A 38 -12.76 12.24 2.71
C GLU A 38 -12.07 13.30 1.85
N ASN A 39 -11.07 14.01 2.37
CA ASN A 39 -10.31 15.01 1.62
C ASN A 39 -9.00 14.47 1.02
N LEU A 40 -8.68 13.19 1.24
CA LEU A 40 -7.48 12.58 0.69
C LEU A 40 -7.63 12.39 -0.81
N GLN A 41 -6.83 13.11 -1.59
CA GLN A 41 -6.87 13.09 -3.06
C GLN A 41 -5.74 12.27 -3.67
N LEU A 42 -4.61 12.17 -2.97
CA LEU A 42 -3.40 11.53 -3.47
C LEU A 42 -2.80 10.60 -2.42
N ALA A 43 -2.59 9.34 -2.79
CA ALA A 43 -1.87 8.38 -1.98
C ALA A 43 -0.71 7.75 -2.77
N LYS A 44 0.40 7.46 -2.07
CA LYS A 44 1.52 6.72 -2.64
C LYS A 44 2.12 5.78 -1.60
N MET A 45 2.25 4.52 -2.00
CA MET A 45 2.86 3.46 -1.22
C MET A 45 4.10 2.98 -1.97
N THR A 46 5.28 3.19 -1.39
CA THR A 46 6.54 2.68 -1.94
C THR A 46 6.95 1.38 -1.26
N ASN A 47 7.73 0.56 -1.96
CA ASN A 47 8.07 -0.80 -1.55
C ASN A 47 6.85 -1.72 -1.38
N PHE A 48 5.81 -1.50 -2.21
CA PHE A 48 4.59 -2.28 -2.18
C PHE A 48 4.79 -3.65 -2.84
N LYS A 49 4.61 -4.70 -2.05
CA LYS A 49 4.77 -6.12 -2.42
C LYS A 49 3.42 -6.82 -2.58
N GLY A 50 2.33 -6.21 -2.06
CA GLY A 50 1.01 -6.83 -2.02
C GLY A 50 0.84 -7.85 -0.91
N HIS A 51 1.64 -7.73 0.16
CA HIS A 51 1.49 -8.55 1.36
C HIS A 51 0.22 -8.19 2.14
N HIS A 52 -0.19 -9.06 3.07
CA HIS A 52 -1.46 -8.96 3.79
C HIS A 52 -1.72 -7.58 4.43
N ASN A 53 -0.75 -7.05 5.18
CA ASN A 53 -0.90 -5.76 5.85
C ASN A 53 -0.90 -4.58 4.87
N GLU A 54 -0.16 -4.69 3.77
CA GLU A 54 -0.11 -3.67 2.72
C GLU A 54 -1.45 -3.63 1.95
N MET A 55 -2.02 -4.80 1.66
CA MET A 55 -3.35 -4.93 1.08
C MET A 55 -4.45 -4.44 2.03
N ARG A 56 -4.30 -4.65 3.35
CA ARG A 56 -5.22 -4.10 4.35
C ARG A 56 -5.19 -2.57 4.36
N LEU A 57 -3.99 -1.97 4.32
CA LEU A 57 -3.86 -0.51 4.23
C LEU A 57 -4.43 0.02 2.91
N LEU A 58 -4.18 -0.68 1.80
CA LEU A 58 -4.74 -0.33 0.50
C LEU A 58 -6.29 -0.36 0.51
N ASP A 59 -6.88 -1.43 1.04
CA ASP A 59 -8.33 -1.58 1.15
C ASP A 59 -8.95 -0.49 2.03
N PHE A 60 -8.28 -0.14 3.13
CA PHE A 60 -8.67 0.99 3.97
C PHE A 60 -8.67 2.31 3.20
N LEU A 61 -7.62 2.60 2.43
CA LEU A 61 -7.55 3.82 1.62
C LEU A 61 -8.65 3.85 0.55
N LEU A 62 -8.84 2.77 -0.19
CA LEU A 62 -9.88 2.69 -1.23
C LEU A 62 -11.30 2.81 -0.66
N THR A 63 -11.51 2.31 0.57
CA THR A 63 -12.83 2.36 1.23
C THR A 63 -13.11 3.72 1.88
N ARG A 64 -12.10 4.36 2.47
CA ARG A 64 -12.29 5.55 3.33
C ARG A 64 -11.95 6.88 2.66
N ALA A 65 -11.19 6.87 1.57
CA ALA A 65 -10.84 8.07 0.82
C ALA A 65 -11.75 8.24 -0.40
N SER A 66 -12.97 8.74 -0.16
CA SER A 66 -13.99 8.91 -1.21
C SER A 66 -13.55 9.84 -2.34
N CYS A 67 -12.71 10.85 -2.05
CA CYS A 67 -12.17 11.78 -3.04
C CYS A 67 -10.80 11.37 -3.60
N LEU A 68 -10.36 10.12 -3.41
CA LEU A 68 -9.05 9.67 -3.88
C LEU A 68 -8.99 9.70 -5.41
N GLN A 69 -8.20 10.61 -5.97
CA GLN A 69 -8.03 10.78 -7.41
C GLN A 69 -6.87 9.96 -7.94
N LYS A 70 -5.78 9.85 -7.17
CA LYS A 70 -4.55 9.17 -7.62
C LYS A 70 -3.97 8.29 -6.53
N LEU A 71 -3.65 7.05 -6.90
CA LEU A 71 -2.95 6.10 -6.06
C LEU A 71 -1.72 5.55 -6.79
N PHE A 72 -0.55 5.71 -6.19
CA PHE A 72 0.71 5.17 -6.69
C PHE A 72 1.14 3.96 -5.87
N LEU A 73 1.21 2.79 -6.51
CA LEU A 73 1.75 1.56 -5.93
C LEU A 73 3.12 1.31 -6.58
N VAL A 74 4.19 1.58 -5.83
CA VAL A 74 5.56 1.50 -6.33
C VAL A 74 6.23 0.27 -5.75
N ALA A 75 6.69 -0.62 -6.63
CA ALA A 75 7.41 -1.83 -6.25
C ALA A 75 8.70 -1.49 -5.47
N PRO A 76 9.22 -2.42 -4.66
CA PRO A 76 10.51 -2.24 -4.00
C PRO A 76 11.63 -2.04 -5.01
N LYS A 77 12.55 -1.13 -4.72
CA LYS A 77 13.83 -1.06 -5.44
C LYS A 77 14.74 -2.17 -4.92
N GLU A 78 15.37 -2.92 -5.81
CA GLU A 78 16.40 -3.89 -5.44
C GLU A 78 17.68 -3.18 -5.00
N ASP A 79 17.73 -2.68 -3.76
CA ASP A 79 18.99 -2.26 -3.15
C ASP A 79 19.60 -3.46 -2.42
N HIS A 80 20.23 -4.38 -3.17
CA HIS A 80 21.06 -5.45 -2.59
C HIS A 80 22.53 -5.02 -2.55
N PRO A 81 23.13 -4.75 -1.37
CA PRO A 81 24.57 -4.66 -1.24
C PRO A 81 25.27 -6.03 -1.07
N GLN A 82 24.58 -7.17 -1.16
CA GLN A 82 25.21 -8.48 -0.90
C GLN A 82 24.68 -9.56 -1.86
N GLY A 83 25.56 -10.04 -2.75
CA GLY A 83 25.27 -10.87 -3.91
C GLY A 83 24.84 -12.32 -3.66
N LEU A 84 23.90 -12.57 -2.75
CA LEU A 84 23.33 -13.91 -2.53
C LEU A 84 21.83 -13.83 -2.23
N ARG A 85 21.04 -13.62 -3.29
CA ARG A 85 19.78 -14.33 -3.62
C ARG A 85 19.12 -13.56 -4.76
N LYS A 86 18.98 -14.21 -5.91
CA LYS A 86 17.96 -13.82 -6.90
C LYS A 86 16.60 -14.15 -6.30
N VAL A 87 16.13 -13.31 -5.37
CA VAL A 87 14.69 -13.25 -5.10
C VAL A 87 14.11 -12.66 -6.37
N GLN A 88 13.17 -13.37 -7.00
CA GLN A 88 12.49 -12.84 -8.18
C GLN A 88 12.01 -11.43 -7.83
N PRO A 89 12.06 -10.46 -8.76
CA PRO A 89 11.42 -9.18 -8.50
C PRO A 89 9.98 -9.51 -8.08
N ASP A 90 9.60 -9.11 -6.87
CA ASP A 90 8.24 -9.30 -6.32
C ASP A 90 7.30 -8.40 -7.13
N VAL A 91 7.10 -8.77 -8.39
CA VAL A 91 6.20 -8.12 -9.31
C VAL A 91 4.82 -8.55 -8.90
N LEU A 92 4.02 -7.59 -8.45
CA LEU A 92 2.63 -7.79 -8.08
C LEU A 92 1.89 -8.58 -9.19
N PRO A 93 1.34 -9.77 -8.90
CA PRO A 93 0.69 -10.61 -9.91
C PRO A 93 -0.45 -9.90 -10.64
N LEU A 94 -0.71 -10.29 -11.90
CA LEU A 94 -1.79 -9.68 -12.70
C LEU A 94 -3.17 -9.84 -12.03
N SER A 95 -3.42 -10.98 -11.39
CA SER A 95 -4.64 -11.24 -10.62
C SER A 95 -4.82 -10.24 -9.47
N ARG A 96 -3.74 -9.92 -8.75
CA ARG A 96 -3.73 -8.90 -7.69
C ARG A 96 -4.00 -7.51 -8.24
N LYS A 97 -3.39 -7.14 -9.37
CA LYS A 97 -3.66 -5.86 -10.03
C LYS A 97 -5.14 -5.73 -10.42
N ALA A 98 -5.73 -6.79 -10.98
CA ALA A 98 -7.15 -6.81 -11.33
C ALA A 98 -8.06 -6.66 -10.10
N GLU A 99 -7.75 -7.35 -9.00
CA GLU A 99 -8.47 -7.21 -7.73
C GLU A 99 -8.47 -5.75 -7.23
N ILE A 100 -7.30 -5.09 -7.26
CA ILE A 100 -7.16 -3.71 -6.82
C ILE A 100 -7.96 -2.75 -7.70
N LEU A 101 -7.94 -2.96 -9.01
CA LEU A 101 -8.70 -2.14 -9.96
C LEU A 101 -10.21 -2.29 -9.77
N GLN A 102 -10.70 -3.49 -9.44
CA GLN A 102 -12.13 -3.71 -9.17
C GLN A 102 -12.63 -3.00 -7.91
N ARG A 103 -11.76 -2.77 -6.93
CA ARG A 103 -12.10 -2.10 -5.67
C ARG A 103 -12.04 -0.59 -5.75
N ALA A 104 -11.33 -0.04 -6.73
CA ALA A 104 -11.18 1.40 -6.86
C ALA A 104 -12.45 2.08 -7.37
N SER A 105 -12.68 3.30 -6.90
CA SER A 105 -13.74 4.15 -7.42
C SER A 105 -13.47 4.49 -8.89
N ALA A 106 -14.54 4.66 -9.68
CA ALA A 106 -14.45 4.91 -11.13
C ALA A 106 -13.62 6.15 -11.50
N GLY A 107 -13.42 7.09 -10.58
CA GLY A 107 -12.60 8.30 -10.76
C GLY A 107 -11.14 8.18 -10.29
N THR A 108 -10.76 7.07 -9.64
CA THR A 108 -9.42 6.90 -9.09
C THR A 108 -8.46 6.34 -10.13
N GLN A 109 -7.42 7.09 -10.46
CA GLN A 109 -6.31 6.60 -11.28
C GLN A 109 -5.33 5.80 -10.42
N ILE A 110 -5.21 4.50 -10.67
CA ILE A 110 -4.20 3.64 -10.05
C ILE A 110 -2.99 3.51 -10.97
N VAL A 111 -1.81 3.83 -10.45
CA VAL A 111 -0.53 3.76 -11.16
C VAL A 111 0.36 2.72 -10.49
N PHE A 112 0.60 1.61 -11.18
CA PHE A 112 1.61 0.62 -10.77
C PHE A 112 2.95 1.03 -11.38
N SER A 113 3.95 1.31 -10.53
CA SER A 113 5.30 1.63 -10.98
C SER A 113 6.25 0.47 -10.64
N GLY A 114 6.94 -0.05 -11.64
CA GLY A 114 8.03 -1.02 -11.45
C GLY A 114 9.34 -0.34 -11.05
N PRO A 115 10.35 -1.13 -10.62
CA PRO A 115 11.73 -0.66 -10.57
C PRO A 115 12.26 -0.32 -11.98
#